data_AF-A0A7L1D3J1-F1
#
_entry.id   AF-A0A7L1D3J1-F1
#
_cell.length_a   1.000
_cell.length_b   1.000
_cell.length_c   1.000
_cell.angle_alpha   90.00
_cell.angle_beta   90.00
_cell.angle_gamma   90.00
#
_symmetry.space_group_name_H-M   'P 1'
#
loop_
_entity.id
_entity.type
_entity.pdbx_description
1 polymer ?
#
loop_
_entity_poly.entity_id
_entity_poly.type
_entity_poly.pdbx_seq_one_letter_code
_entity_poly.pdbx_strand_id
1 'polypeptide(L)'
;GLERFEGWYLHSRNYKSPQSFLGKRVVVVGAGNSGIDIAVELSHVAKQVFLSTKHGTWVLHRVAEGGYPFDFSYISRFLQLLQNLLPSNVTSFFLERKVNARFDHTLYGLKPQHRILHQHPTINDDLPNRIISGRVRVKPNIQEFTETSAIFEDGTREDIDAVVFATGYTFSFPFLESCVKVVENQIPLYKFVFPPDLEKPTLAFIGLVQPLGAIMPISELQCRWATRVFKGLNELPPQHDMEADIKQKKEAMAKRYVKSQRHTIQVDYIPYMDELACQLGVKPNLLTLFLTDPKLALEVVFGPCTPYQYRLRGPGAWAGARDAILTQRQRLVRALQPRGRACPARPSSAAPHILTVLFSIGMIVAALVYVSLSP
;
A
#
# COMPACT_ATOMS: atom_id res chain seq x y z
N GLY A 1 -23.82 7.13 -23.99
CA GLY A 1 -23.19 6.47 -25.14
C GLY A 1 -22.95 4.99 -24.93
N LEU A 2 -22.59 4.52 -23.72
CA LEU A 2 -22.27 3.12 -23.47
C LEU A 2 -23.43 2.17 -23.82
N GLU A 3 -24.66 2.62 -23.60
CA GLU A 3 -25.90 1.92 -23.96
C GLU A 3 -26.05 1.62 -25.45
N ARG A 4 -25.32 2.33 -26.34
CA ARG A 4 -25.30 2.09 -27.78
C ARG A 4 -24.17 1.16 -28.22
N PHE A 5 -23.19 0.90 -27.36
CA PHE A 5 -22.01 0.12 -27.72
C PHE A 5 -22.40 -1.35 -27.97
N GLU A 6 -22.14 -1.84 -29.18
CA GLU A 6 -22.49 -3.19 -29.63
C GLU A 6 -21.47 -4.25 -29.17
N GLY A 7 -20.26 -3.81 -28.81
CA GLY A 7 -19.25 -4.67 -28.19
C GLY A 7 -19.61 -5.06 -26.77
N TRP A 8 -18.91 -6.06 -26.24
CA TRP A 8 -19.16 -6.54 -24.88
C TRP A 8 -18.32 -5.79 -23.86
N TYR A 9 -18.90 -5.55 -22.69
CA TYR A 9 -18.20 -4.88 -21.59
C TYR A 9 -18.43 -5.60 -20.27
N LEU A 10 -17.47 -5.46 -19.35
CA LEU A 10 -17.53 -6.06 -18.03
C LEU A 10 -16.82 -5.22 -16.98
N HIS A 11 -17.18 -5.42 -15.72
CA HIS A 11 -16.36 -4.97 -14.61
C HIS A 11 -15.18 -5.91 -14.37
N SER A 12 -14.06 -5.38 -13.87
CA SER A 12 -12.85 -6.14 -13.52
C SER A 12 -13.12 -7.36 -12.61
N ARG A 13 -14.16 -7.31 -11.78
CA ARG A 13 -14.66 -8.46 -10.98
C ARG A 13 -14.92 -9.73 -11.80
N ASN A 14 -15.44 -9.54 -13.01
CA ASN A 14 -15.87 -10.62 -13.90
C ASN A 14 -14.74 -11.07 -14.84
N TYR A 15 -13.61 -10.35 -14.86
CA TYR A 15 -12.43 -10.80 -15.60
C TYR A 15 -11.83 -12.03 -14.92
N LYS A 16 -11.48 -13.05 -15.72
CA LYS A 16 -10.89 -14.32 -15.25
C LYS A 16 -9.72 -14.81 -16.07
N SER A 17 -9.75 -14.59 -17.38
CA SER A 17 -8.67 -14.99 -18.28
C SER A 17 -8.66 -14.11 -19.52
N PRO A 18 -7.52 -14.01 -20.23
CA PRO A 18 -7.39 -13.18 -21.41
C PRO A 18 -7.95 -13.83 -22.68
N GLN A 19 -8.22 -15.15 -22.69
CA GLN A 19 -8.58 -15.91 -23.89
C GLN A 19 -9.77 -15.34 -24.68
N SER A 20 -10.82 -14.86 -24.01
CA SER A 20 -11.99 -14.26 -24.66
C SER A 20 -11.71 -12.96 -25.42
N PHE A 21 -10.49 -12.42 -25.29
CA PHE A 21 -10.03 -11.18 -25.92
C PHE A 21 -8.96 -11.42 -27.00
N LEU A 22 -8.70 -12.68 -27.36
CA LEU A 22 -7.75 -13.02 -28.42
C LEU A 22 -8.08 -12.28 -29.72
N GLY A 23 -7.11 -11.54 -30.27
CA GLY A 23 -7.28 -10.79 -31.52
C GLY A 23 -8.20 -9.57 -31.44
N LYS A 24 -8.72 -9.23 -30.25
CA LYS A 24 -9.64 -8.09 -30.05
C LYS A 24 -8.90 -6.78 -29.76
N ARG A 25 -9.56 -5.66 -30.01
CA ARG A 25 -9.17 -4.31 -29.60
C ARG A 25 -9.91 -3.98 -28.30
N VAL A 26 -9.18 -3.80 -27.21
CA VAL A 26 -9.77 -3.73 -25.86
C VAL A 26 -9.41 -2.42 -25.18
N VAL A 27 -10.39 -1.77 -24.56
CA VAL A 27 -10.15 -0.64 -23.66
C VAL A 27 -10.28 -1.09 -22.21
N VAL A 28 -9.28 -0.79 -21.40
CA VAL A 28 -9.33 -0.95 -19.95
C VAL A 28 -9.48 0.43 -19.31
N VAL A 29 -10.57 0.63 -18.57
CA VAL A 29 -10.90 1.92 -17.93
C VAL A 29 -10.46 1.90 -16.48
N GLY A 30 -9.52 2.77 -16.13
CA GLY A 30 -9.00 2.95 -14.78
C GLY A 30 -7.59 2.38 -14.61
N ALA A 31 -6.67 3.20 -14.09
CA ALA A 31 -5.28 2.82 -13.83
C ALA A 31 -5.02 2.43 -12.36
N GLY A 32 -5.94 1.68 -11.74
CA GLY A 32 -5.65 0.98 -10.49
C GLY A 32 -4.85 -0.31 -10.74
N ASN A 33 -4.42 -1.00 -9.67
CA ASN A 33 -3.66 -2.27 -9.80
C ASN A 33 -4.36 -3.27 -10.73
N SER A 34 -5.66 -3.53 -10.53
CA SER A 34 -6.42 -4.43 -11.40
C SER A 34 -6.48 -3.98 -12.85
N GLY A 35 -6.63 -2.67 -13.11
CA GLY A 35 -6.70 -2.17 -14.48
C GLY A 35 -5.38 -2.30 -15.22
N ILE A 36 -4.28 -2.01 -14.53
CA ILE A 36 -2.94 -2.16 -15.10
C ILE A 36 -2.59 -3.64 -15.31
N ASP A 37 -2.85 -4.52 -14.33
CA ASP A 37 -2.59 -5.95 -14.45
C ASP A 37 -3.40 -6.56 -15.60
N ILE A 38 -4.70 -6.24 -15.71
CA ILE A 38 -5.55 -6.69 -16.81
C ILE A 38 -5.04 -6.14 -18.15
N ALA A 39 -4.67 -4.86 -18.23
CA ALA A 39 -4.16 -4.28 -19.46
C ALA A 39 -2.86 -4.96 -19.93
N VAL A 40 -1.94 -5.24 -19.00
CA VAL A 40 -0.71 -5.98 -19.27
C VAL A 40 -1.02 -7.40 -19.72
N GLU A 41 -1.88 -8.13 -19.01
CA GLU A 41 -2.24 -9.52 -19.33
C GLU A 41 -2.92 -9.63 -20.70
N LEU A 42 -3.88 -8.74 -20.99
CA LEU A 42 -4.55 -8.66 -22.28
C LEU A 42 -3.57 -8.35 -23.42
N SER A 43 -2.52 -7.56 -23.18
CA SER A 43 -1.55 -7.17 -24.20
C SER A 43 -0.77 -8.34 -24.82
N HIS A 44 -0.82 -9.52 -24.19
CA HIS A 44 -0.25 -10.75 -24.71
C HIS A 44 -1.09 -11.39 -25.83
N VAL A 45 -2.41 -11.21 -25.83
CA VAL A 45 -3.33 -11.93 -26.74
C VAL A 45 -4.20 -10.99 -27.59
N ALA A 46 -4.50 -9.80 -27.09
CA ALA A 46 -5.31 -8.81 -27.79
C ALA A 46 -4.55 -8.25 -29.00
N LYS A 47 -5.29 -7.85 -30.03
CA LYS A 47 -4.73 -7.13 -31.18
C LYS A 47 -4.18 -5.77 -30.76
N GLN A 48 -4.88 -5.08 -29.86
CA GLN A 48 -4.44 -3.82 -29.27
C GLN A 48 -5.13 -3.61 -27.92
N VAL A 49 -4.39 -3.11 -26.93
CA VAL A 49 -4.95 -2.66 -25.64
C VAL A 49 -4.80 -1.15 -25.51
N PHE A 50 -5.86 -0.50 -25.06
CA PHE A 50 -5.88 0.91 -24.66
C PHE A 50 -6.11 1.00 -23.15
N LEU A 51 -5.22 1.66 -22.43
CA LEU A 51 -5.37 1.92 -20.99
C LEU A 51 -5.88 3.35 -20.82
N SER A 52 -7.16 3.50 -20.53
CA SER A 52 -7.79 4.80 -20.31
C SER A 52 -7.66 5.21 -18.84
N THR A 53 -7.13 6.41 -18.60
CA THR A 53 -7.01 6.98 -17.26
C THR A 53 -7.39 8.45 -17.23
N LYS A 54 -8.21 8.83 -16.24
CA LYS A 54 -8.66 10.22 -16.06
C LYS A 54 -7.60 11.12 -15.41
N HIS A 55 -6.79 10.57 -14.52
CA HIS A 55 -5.90 11.35 -13.69
C HIS A 55 -4.43 10.94 -13.78
N GLY A 56 -4.09 9.94 -14.59
CA GLY A 56 -2.78 9.29 -14.52
C GLY A 56 -2.59 8.50 -13.22
N THR A 57 -1.42 7.92 -13.03
CA THR A 57 -1.01 7.28 -11.77
C THR A 57 0.52 7.12 -11.71
N TRP A 58 1.07 7.14 -10.50
CA TRP A 58 2.46 6.75 -10.29
C TRP A 58 2.57 5.23 -10.22
N VAL A 59 3.41 4.64 -11.07
CA VAL A 59 3.60 3.18 -11.16
C VAL A 59 4.92 2.79 -10.49
N LEU A 60 4.80 2.09 -9.38
CA LEU A 60 5.89 1.52 -8.61
C LEU A 60 6.18 0.08 -9.06
N HIS A 61 7.33 -0.44 -8.66
CA HIS A 61 7.80 -1.77 -9.02
C HIS A 61 8.03 -2.60 -7.74
N ARG A 62 7.79 -3.90 -7.81
CA ARG A 62 8.08 -4.84 -6.72
C ARG A 62 9.57 -5.01 -6.53
N VAL A 63 10.34 -4.97 -7.62
CA VAL A 63 11.80 -5.11 -7.61
C VAL A 63 12.46 -3.76 -7.33
N ALA A 64 13.02 -3.61 -6.13
CA ALA A 64 13.77 -2.43 -5.71
C ALA A 64 15.27 -2.53 -6.05
N GLU A 65 16.05 -1.58 -5.54
CA GLU A 65 17.51 -1.55 -5.69
C GLU A 65 18.14 -2.83 -5.13
N GLY A 66 19.11 -3.38 -5.87
CA GLY A 66 19.75 -4.64 -5.52
C GLY A 66 18.88 -5.89 -5.69
N GLY A 67 17.69 -5.78 -6.31
CA GLY A 67 16.80 -6.91 -6.59
C GLY A 67 15.95 -7.37 -5.41
N TYR A 68 15.97 -6.63 -4.29
CA TYR A 68 15.13 -6.93 -3.14
C TYR A 68 13.67 -6.50 -3.37
N PRO A 69 12.70 -7.12 -2.67
CA PRO A 69 11.33 -6.63 -2.62
C PRO A 69 11.26 -5.18 -2.11
N PHE A 70 10.38 -4.38 -2.72
CA PHE A 70 10.18 -2.97 -2.41
C PHE A 70 9.79 -2.74 -0.95
N ASP A 71 8.79 -3.46 -0.46
CA ASP A 71 8.32 -3.39 0.93
C ASP A 71 9.42 -3.76 1.93
N PHE A 72 10.18 -4.82 1.65
CA PHE A 72 11.33 -5.24 2.46
C PHE A 72 12.44 -4.17 2.51
N SER A 73 12.55 -3.33 1.48
CA SER A 73 13.60 -2.31 1.38
C SER A 73 13.16 -0.96 1.98
N TYR A 74 11.87 -0.60 1.86
CA TYR A 74 11.39 0.75 2.17
C TYR A 74 10.43 0.84 3.36
N ILE A 75 9.82 -0.27 3.81
CA ILE A 75 8.98 -0.28 5.01
C ILE A 75 9.87 -0.60 6.22
N SER A 76 10.58 0.41 6.73
CA SER A 76 11.41 0.32 7.95
C SER A 76 11.11 1.45 8.92
N ARG A 77 11.36 1.24 10.21
CA ARG A 77 11.11 2.25 11.25
C ARG A 77 11.96 3.50 11.05
N PHE A 78 13.21 3.32 10.62
CA PHE A 78 14.10 4.43 10.30
C PHE A 78 13.59 5.28 9.14
N LEU A 79 13.14 4.66 8.03
CA LEU A 79 12.60 5.43 6.91
C LEU A 79 11.27 6.11 7.29
N GLN A 80 10.45 5.49 8.13
CA GLN A 80 9.26 6.12 8.69
C GLN A 80 9.60 7.33 9.56
N LEU A 81 10.65 7.26 10.39
CA LEU A 81 11.14 8.41 11.14
C LEU A 81 11.54 9.55 10.20
N LEU A 82 12.35 9.26 9.17
CA LEU A 82 12.76 10.27 8.20
C LEU A 82 11.54 10.89 7.51
N GLN A 83 10.56 10.08 7.14
CA GLN A 83 9.31 10.55 6.54
C GLN A 83 8.52 11.46 7.48
N ASN A 84 8.54 11.21 8.79
CA ASN A 84 7.85 12.04 9.79
C ASN A 84 8.58 13.36 10.05
N LEU A 85 9.91 13.39 9.91
CA LEU A 85 10.73 14.59 10.12
C LEU A 85 10.78 15.49 8.88
N LEU A 86 10.67 14.93 7.68
CA LEU A 86 10.78 15.66 6.43
C LEU A 86 9.40 16.19 5.97
N PRO A 87 9.34 17.42 5.43
CA PRO A 87 8.12 17.93 4.80
C PRO A 87 7.64 17.01 3.67
N SER A 88 6.33 16.80 3.55
CA SER A 88 5.72 15.91 2.55
C SER A 88 6.14 16.21 1.10
N ASN A 89 6.39 17.48 0.78
CA ASN A 89 6.85 17.91 -0.53
C ASN A 89 8.26 17.42 -0.86
N VAL A 90 9.15 17.39 0.14
CA VAL A 90 10.53 16.92 0.01
C VAL A 90 10.54 15.41 -0.18
N THR A 91 9.81 14.69 0.67
CA THR A 91 9.64 13.23 0.55
C THR A 91 9.04 12.85 -0.80
N SER A 92 7.98 13.54 -1.24
CA SER A 92 7.35 13.32 -2.54
C SER A 92 8.33 13.58 -3.68
N PHE A 93 9.12 14.65 -3.62
CA PHE A 93 10.13 14.96 -4.64
C PHE A 93 11.16 13.84 -4.81
N PHE A 94 11.73 13.32 -3.71
CA PHE A 94 12.68 12.22 -3.78
C PHE A 94 12.06 10.93 -4.32
N LEU A 95 10.85 10.60 -3.87
CA LEU A 95 10.12 9.43 -4.35
C LEU A 95 9.78 9.55 -5.84
N GLU A 96 9.25 10.68 -6.29
CA GLU A 96 8.94 10.93 -7.70
C GLU A 96 10.19 10.87 -8.57
N ARG A 97 11.32 11.44 -8.14
CA ARG A 97 12.60 11.32 -8.85
C ARG A 97 13.03 9.86 -8.96
N LYS A 98 12.88 9.08 -7.88
CA LYS A 98 13.25 7.66 -7.85
C LYS A 98 12.38 6.82 -8.80
N VAL A 99 11.08 7.05 -8.80
CA VAL A 99 10.16 6.32 -9.70
C VAL A 99 10.39 6.74 -11.16
N ASN A 100 10.59 8.04 -11.43
CA ASN A 100 10.91 8.52 -12.79
C ASN A 100 12.27 8.05 -13.31
N ALA A 101 13.25 7.80 -12.42
CA ALA A 101 14.54 7.24 -12.82
C ALA A 101 14.42 5.84 -13.44
N ARG A 102 13.31 5.13 -13.17
CA ARG A 102 13.02 3.84 -13.80
C ARG A 102 12.36 4.00 -15.16
N PHE A 103 11.38 4.89 -15.27
CA PHE A 103 10.83 5.37 -16.54
C PHE A 103 10.10 6.71 -16.33
N ASP A 104 10.24 7.65 -17.26
CA ASP A 104 9.61 8.98 -17.15
C ASP A 104 8.09 8.88 -17.35
N HIS A 105 7.32 9.18 -16.29
CA HIS A 105 5.87 9.08 -16.31
C HIS A 105 5.22 10.11 -17.25
N THR A 106 5.88 11.24 -17.49
CA THR A 106 5.41 12.27 -18.44
C THR A 106 5.49 11.73 -19.86
N LEU A 107 6.66 11.18 -20.22
CA LEU A 107 6.91 10.60 -21.54
C LEU A 107 5.96 9.44 -21.86
N TYR A 108 5.60 8.65 -20.83
CA TYR A 108 4.71 7.49 -20.96
C TYR A 108 3.21 7.84 -20.81
N GLY A 109 2.85 9.12 -20.67
CA GLY A 109 1.46 9.57 -20.55
C GLY A 109 0.75 9.16 -19.25
N LEU A 110 1.51 8.82 -18.19
CA LEU A 110 0.98 8.35 -16.91
C LEU A 110 1.09 9.37 -15.77
N LYS A 111 1.87 10.44 -15.94
CA LYS A 111 2.13 11.42 -14.87
C LYS A 111 0.82 12.06 -14.40
N PRO A 112 0.45 11.90 -13.11
CA PRO A 112 -0.73 12.53 -12.58
C PRO A 112 -0.50 14.00 -12.19
N GLN A 113 -1.59 14.74 -11.98
CA GLN A 113 -1.53 16.12 -11.46
C GLN A 113 -1.18 16.19 -9.96
N HIS A 114 -1.37 15.11 -9.21
CA HIS A 114 -1.11 15.03 -7.78
C HIS A 114 0.28 14.43 -7.47
N ARG A 115 0.77 14.68 -6.24
CA ARG A 115 2.02 14.10 -5.74
C ARG A 115 1.89 12.60 -5.48
N ILE A 116 3.02 11.90 -5.43
CA ILE A 116 3.05 10.42 -5.29
C ILE A 116 2.40 9.87 -4.02
N LEU A 117 2.46 10.61 -2.91
CA LEU A 117 1.88 10.18 -1.62
C LEU A 117 0.39 10.54 -1.44
N HIS A 118 -0.23 11.17 -2.44
CA HIS A 118 -1.64 11.60 -2.40
C HIS A 118 -2.61 10.58 -3.04
N GLN A 119 -2.10 9.45 -3.51
CA GLN A 119 -2.90 8.36 -4.09
C GLN A 119 -2.36 7.03 -3.56
N HIS A 120 -3.23 6.03 -3.46
CA HIS A 120 -2.78 4.67 -3.21
C HIS A 120 -1.86 4.21 -4.37
N PRO A 121 -0.67 3.65 -4.09
CA PRO A 121 0.30 3.31 -5.11
C PRO A 121 -0.25 2.23 -6.04
N THR A 122 0.09 2.35 -7.31
CA THR A 122 -0.14 1.30 -8.30
C THR A 122 1.19 0.58 -8.54
N ILE A 123 1.21 -0.74 -8.49
CA ILE A 123 2.43 -1.55 -8.55
C ILE A 123 2.33 -2.50 -9.74
N ASN A 124 3.20 -2.34 -10.73
CA ASN A 124 3.31 -3.26 -11.84
C ASN A 124 4.72 -3.21 -12.45
N ASP A 125 5.33 -4.37 -12.65
CA ASP A 125 6.72 -4.47 -13.11
C ASP A 125 6.86 -4.47 -14.65
N ASP A 126 5.75 -4.73 -15.37
CA ASP A 126 5.73 -5.02 -16.80
C ASP A 126 5.16 -3.90 -17.67
N LEU A 127 4.30 -3.04 -17.10
CA LEU A 127 3.56 -2.02 -17.82
C LEU A 127 4.45 -1.12 -18.70
N PRO A 128 5.59 -0.58 -18.21
CA PRO A 128 6.44 0.27 -19.04
C PRO A 128 6.90 -0.45 -20.32
N ASN A 129 7.28 -1.73 -20.21
CA ASN A 129 7.69 -2.54 -21.36
C ASN A 129 6.54 -2.79 -22.35
N ARG A 130 5.31 -2.88 -21.86
CA ARG A 130 4.11 -3.01 -22.71
C ARG A 130 3.76 -1.70 -23.42
N ILE A 131 4.02 -0.56 -22.78
CA ILE A 131 3.80 0.77 -23.38
C ILE A 131 4.83 1.04 -24.48
N ILE A 132 6.13 0.88 -24.18
CA ILE A 132 7.19 1.20 -25.15
C ILE A 132 7.16 0.29 -26.39
N SER A 133 6.65 -0.93 -26.27
CA SER A 133 6.42 -1.84 -27.40
C SER A 133 5.10 -1.57 -28.16
N GLY A 134 4.32 -0.58 -27.75
CA GLY A 134 3.04 -0.20 -28.37
C GLY A 134 1.88 -1.17 -28.11
N ARG A 135 2.12 -2.25 -27.34
CA ARG A 135 1.11 -3.27 -27.01
C ARG A 135 0.01 -2.74 -26.09
N VAL A 136 0.36 -1.82 -25.20
CA VAL A 136 -0.57 -1.02 -24.40
C VAL A 136 -0.40 0.44 -24.80
N ARG A 137 -1.48 1.11 -25.20
CA ARG A 137 -1.48 2.56 -25.49
C ARG A 137 -2.24 3.30 -24.41
N VAL A 138 -1.58 4.21 -23.70
CA VAL A 138 -2.25 5.04 -22.70
C VAL A 138 -3.11 6.07 -23.41
N LYS A 139 -4.34 6.25 -22.94
CA LYS A 139 -5.32 7.21 -23.46
C LYS A 139 -5.88 8.05 -22.30
N PRO A 140 -6.33 9.29 -22.56
CA PRO A 140 -7.07 10.05 -21.56
C PRO A 140 -8.42 9.38 -21.28
N ASN A 141 -9.27 10.04 -20.49
CA ASN A 141 -10.58 9.50 -20.17
C ASN A 141 -11.47 9.42 -21.43
N ILE A 142 -12.44 8.50 -21.40
CA ILE A 142 -13.40 8.32 -22.48
C ILE A 142 -14.45 9.42 -22.37
N GLN A 143 -14.63 10.16 -23.46
CA GLN A 143 -15.66 11.18 -23.59
C GLN A 143 -17.01 10.55 -23.97
N GLU A 144 -16.99 9.66 -24.97
CA GLU A 144 -18.21 9.06 -25.51
C GLU A 144 -17.95 7.66 -26.11
N PHE A 145 -18.93 6.78 -25.97
CA PHE A 145 -18.99 5.54 -26.75
C PHE A 145 -19.98 5.69 -27.90
N THR A 146 -19.56 5.23 -29.07
CA THR A 146 -20.42 4.98 -30.24
C THR A 146 -20.78 3.49 -30.28
N GLU A 147 -21.41 3.04 -31.35
CA GLU A 147 -21.77 1.62 -31.58
C GLU A 147 -20.54 0.71 -31.55
N THR A 148 -19.42 1.15 -32.15
CA THR A 148 -18.23 0.32 -32.38
C THR A 148 -16.91 0.96 -31.92
N SER A 149 -16.94 2.16 -31.33
CA SER A 149 -15.74 2.92 -31.02
C SER A 149 -15.83 3.70 -29.71
N ALA A 150 -14.67 4.08 -29.17
CA ALA A 150 -14.53 5.01 -28.06
C ALA A 150 -13.87 6.31 -28.55
N ILE A 151 -14.48 7.44 -28.19
CA ILE A 151 -13.94 8.78 -28.39
C ILE A 151 -13.36 9.23 -27.05
N PHE A 152 -12.09 9.64 -27.07
CA PHE A 152 -11.36 10.06 -25.88
C PHE A 152 -11.34 11.60 -25.76
N GLU A 153 -11.06 12.11 -24.56
CA GLU A 153 -11.04 13.56 -24.27
C GLU A 153 -10.01 14.36 -25.09
N ASP A 154 -9.02 13.72 -25.70
CA ASP A 154 -8.08 14.34 -26.64
C ASP A 154 -8.61 14.41 -28.09
N GLY A 155 -9.86 14.01 -28.32
CA GLY A 155 -10.49 13.94 -29.64
C GLY A 155 -10.10 12.72 -30.46
N THR A 156 -9.23 11.84 -29.95
CA THR A 156 -8.89 10.61 -30.67
C THR A 156 -10.04 9.61 -30.62
N ARG A 157 -10.20 8.85 -31.70
CA ARG A 157 -11.21 7.78 -31.83
C ARG A 157 -10.52 6.45 -32.10
N GLU A 158 -10.95 5.41 -31.40
CA GLU A 158 -10.45 4.05 -31.61
C GLU A 158 -11.62 3.08 -31.73
N ASP A 159 -11.61 2.24 -32.77
CA ASP A 159 -12.53 1.11 -32.87
C ASP A 159 -12.18 0.08 -31.80
N ILE A 160 -13.19 -0.44 -31.11
CA ILE A 160 -13.02 -1.29 -29.94
C ILE A 160 -14.07 -2.41 -29.93
N ASP A 161 -13.62 -3.62 -29.61
CA ASP A 161 -14.48 -4.81 -29.55
C ASP A 161 -14.96 -5.11 -28.13
N ALA A 162 -14.22 -4.60 -27.12
CA ALA A 162 -14.49 -4.88 -25.72
C ALA A 162 -14.04 -3.76 -24.77
N VAL A 163 -14.75 -3.63 -23.64
CA VAL A 163 -14.40 -2.70 -22.56
C VAL A 163 -14.30 -3.42 -21.22
N VAL A 164 -13.23 -3.18 -20.47
CA VAL A 164 -13.07 -3.66 -19.09
C VAL A 164 -13.06 -2.47 -18.14
N PHE A 165 -14.08 -2.34 -17.31
CA PHE A 165 -14.16 -1.33 -16.26
C PHE A 165 -13.40 -1.79 -15.01
N ALA A 166 -12.19 -1.27 -14.82
CA ALA A 166 -11.38 -1.45 -13.61
C ALA A 166 -11.53 -0.25 -12.66
N THR A 167 -12.78 0.15 -12.42
CA THR A 167 -13.17 1.39 -11.72
C THR A 167 -13.24 1.27 -10.21
N GLY A 168 -12.95 0.09 -9.66
CA GLY A 168 -12.87 -0.16 -8.22
C GLY A 168 -14.11 -0.85 -7.65
N TYR A 169 -14.29 -0.76 -6.34
CA TYR A 169 -15.37 -1.44 -5.63
C TYR A 169 -16.00 -0.51 -4.61
N THR A 170 -17.26 -0.76 -4.29
CA THR A 170 -17.92 -0.24 -3.10
C THR A 170 -18.14 -1.37 -2.10
N PHE A 171 -18.37 -1.02 -0.84
CA PHE A 171 -18.70 -2.00 0.19
C PHE A 171 -19.94 -1.58 0.97
N SER A 172 -20.68 -2.56 1.45
CA SER A 172 -21.84 -2.40 2.33
C SER A 172 -21.96 -3.60 3.26
N PHE A 173 -22.72 -3.45 4.33
CA PHE A 173 -23.00 -4.52 5.28
C PHE A 173 -24.52 -4.67 5.44
N PRO A 174 -25.22 -5.30 4.47
CA PRO A 174 -26.69 -5.42 4.51
C PRO A 174 -27.22 -6.08 5.78
N PHE A 175 -26.41 -6.97 6.37
CA PHE A 175 -26.73 -7.68 7.62
C PHE A 175 -26.49 -6.82 8.89
N LEU A 176 -26.03 -5.57 8.77
CA LEU A 176 -25.75 -4.63 9.88
C LEU A 176 -26.37 -3.24 9.67
N GLU A 177 -27.34 -3.06 8.76
CA GLU A 177 -27.91 -1.74 8.44
C GLU A 177 -28.51 -1.01 9.66
N SER A 178 -29.00 -1.76 10.66
CA SER A 178 -29.53 -1.21 11.91
C SER A 178 -28.45 -0.66 12.86
N CYS A 179 -27.20 -1.10 12.70
CA CYS A 179 -26.11 -0.78 13.62
C CYS A 179 -25.08 0.16 12.99
N VAL A 180 -24.79 -0.01 11.70
CA VAL A 180 -23.77 0.77 11.01
C VAL A 180 -24.17 1.08 9.59
N LYS A 181 -24.13 2.36 9.23
CA LYS A 181 -24.41 2.84 7.88
C LYS A 181 -23.12 3.18 7.14
N VAL A 182 -22.97 2.61 5.94
CA VAL A 182 -21.91 3.01 5.00
C VAL A 182 -22.47 4.04 4.04
N VAL A 183 -21.80 5.19 3.91
CA VAL A 183 -22.15 6.25 2.96
C VAL A 183 -20.92 6.57 2.12
N GLU A 184 -20.99 6.37 0.81
CA GLU A 184 -19.87 6.63 -0.12
C GLU A 184 -18.55 5.97 0.33
N ASN A 185 -18.60 4.69 0.70
CA ASN A 185 -17.47 3.93 1.25
C ASN A 185 -16.88 4.50 2.56
N GLN A 186 -17.60 5.35 3.27
CA GLN A 186 -17.20 5.86 4.59
C GLN A 186 -18.05 5.21 5.69
N ILE A 187 -17.38 4.88 6.78
CA ILE A 187 -17.95 4.22 7.95
C ILE A 187 -17.25 4.78 9.20
N PRO A 188 -17.98 5.33 10.19
CA PRO A 188 -17.36 5.91 11.38
C PRO A 188 -16.96 4.79 12.34
N LEU A 189 -15.70 4.36 12.25
CA LEU A 189 -15.17 3.31 13.12
C LEU A 189 -13.91 3.80 13.85
N TYR A 190 -13.93 3.70 15.17
CA TYR A 190 -12.77 3.97 16.01
C TYR A 190 -11.62 3.07 15.60
N LYS A 191 -10.51 3.71 15.19
CA LYS A 191 -9.34 3.06 14.57
C LYS A 191 -9.71 2.06 13.47
N PHE A 192 -10.79 2.28 12.71
CA PHE A 192 -11.30 1.34 11.68
C PHE A 192 -11.72 -0.05 12.20
N VAL A 193 -12.01 -0.18 13.49
CA VAL A 193 -12.39 -1.46 14.12
C VAL A 193 -13.76 -1.37 14.81
N PHE A 194 -13.97 -0.42 15.71
CA PHE A 194 -15.16 -0.42 16.57
C PHE A 194 -16.14 0.69 16.21
N PRO A 195 -17.45 0.41 16.08
CA PRO A 195 -18.46 1.46 16.04
C PRO A 195 -18.49 2.23 17.36
N PRO A 196 -18.45 3.58 17.35
CA PRO A 196 -18.38 4.38 18.57
C PRO A 196 -19.68 4.39 19.38
N ASP A 197 -20.82 4.18 18.72
CA ASP A 197 -22.17 4.38 19.29
C ASP A 197 -22.73 3.14 19.99
N LEU A 198 -21.92 2.08 20.15
CA LEU A 198 -22.36 0.85 20.83
C LEU A 198 -22.19 0.98 22.34
N GLU A 199 -23.27 0.77 23.09
CA GLU A 199 -23.25 0.74 24.57
C GLU A 199 -22.26 -0.30 25.13
N LYS A 200 -22.09 -1.43 24.43
CA LYS A 200 -21.11 -2.47 24.77
C LYS A 200 -20.24 -2.77 23.55
N PRO A 201 -18.90 -2.83 23.71
CA PRO A 201 -17.98 -3.03 22.59
C PRO A 201 -17.92 -4.50 22.17
N THR A 202 -19.01 -5.05 21.62
CA THR A 202 -19.16 -6.48 21.28
C THR A 202 -19.19 -6.76 19.77
N LEU A 203 -18.96 -5.73 18.94
CA LEU A 203 -18.86 -5.82 17.49
C LEU A 203 -17.58 -5.13 17.02
N ALA A 204 -16.81 -5.82 16.17
CA ALA A 204 -15.57 -5.30 15.59
C ALA A 204 -15.51 -5.62 14.09
N PHE A 205 -15.05 -4.66 13.30
CA PHE A 205 -14.75 -4.80 11.88
C PHE A 205 -13.27 -5.10 11.71
N ILE A 206 -12.96 -6.18 11.01
CA ILE A 206 -11.59 -6.64 10.79
C ILE A 206 -11.26 -6.52 9.30
N GLY A 207 -10.10 -5.95 8.98
CA GLY A 207 -9.62 -5.81 7.61
C GLY A 207 -10.33 -4.73 6.80
N LEU A 208 -11.12 -3.86 7.43
CA LEU A 208 -11.77 -2.74 6.74
C LEU A 208 -10.83 -1.53 6.64
N VAL A 209 -9.64 -1.76 6.07
CA VAL A 209 -8.59 -0.77 5.85
C VAL A 209 -7.87 -1.02 4.54
N GLN A 210 -7.33 0.02 3.93
CA GLN A 210 -6.48 -0.04 2.74
C GLN A 210 -5.09 0.49 3.06
N PRO A 211 -4.18 -0.38 3.53
CA PRO A 211 -2.85 0.03 3.99
C PRO A 211 -1.86 0.30 2.86
N LEU A 212 -0.90 1.19 3.10
CA LEU A 212 0.38 1.23 2.36
C LEU A 212 1.33 0.13 2.88
N GLY A 213 0.92 -1.13 2.71
CA GLY A 213 1.60 -2.31 3.22
C GLY A 213 0.69 -3.55 3.15
N ALA A 214 1.04 -4.62 3.86
CA ALA A 214 0.25 -5.84 3.89
C ALA A 214 -0.95 -5.72 4.85
N ILE A 215 -2.14 -6.17 4.42
CA ILE A 215 -3.36 -6.15 5.23
C ILE A 215 -3.40 -7.28 6.27
N MET A 216 -2.85 -8.44 5.95
CA MET A 216 -2.89 -9.64 6.81
C MET A 216 -2.34 -9.40 8.22
N PRO A 217 -1.13 -8.82 8.41
CA PRO A 217 -0.64 -8.53 9.75
C PRO A 217 -1.43 -7.44 10.48
N ILE A 218 -2.05 -6.51 9.74
CA ILE A 218 -2.94 -5.50 10.32
C ILE A 218 -4.20 -6.18 10.86
N SER A 219 -4.87 -7.01 10.06
CA SER A 219 -6.04 -7.77 10.49
C SER A 219 -5.72 -8.69 11.67
N GLU A 220 -4.52 -9.27 11.72
CA GLU A 220 -4.05 -10.05 12.88
C GLU A 220 -3.98 -9.21 14.16
N LEU A 221 -3.41 -8.01 14.12
CA LEU A 221 -3.39 -7.11 15.28
C LEU A 221 -4.78 -6.59 15.64
N GLN A 222 -5.63 -6.27 14.65
CA GLN A 222 -7.02 -5.91 14.88
C GLN A 222 -7.76 -7.03 15.61
N CYS A 223 -7.61 -8.29 15.19
CA CYS A 223 -8.20 -9.45 15.86
C CYS A 223 -7.68 -9.63 17.29
N ARG A 224 -6.36 -9.49 17.51
CA ARG A 224 -5.77 -9.57 18.87
C ARG A 224 -6.35 -8.51 19.79
N TRP A 225 -6.54 -7.29 19.29
CA TRP A 225 -7.12 -6.20 20.07
C TRP A 225 -8.61 -6.44 20.33
N ALA A 226 -9.37 -6.76 19.28
CA ALA A 226 -10.80 -7.03 19.37
C ALA A 226 -11.15 -8.12 20.38
N THR A 227 -10.47 -9.26 20.30
CA THR A 227 -10.70 -10.39 21.23
C THR A 227 -10.40 -10.04 22.69
N ARG A 228 -9.45 -9.14 22.94
CA ARG A 228 -9.13 -8.68 24.30
C ARG A 228 -10.15 -7.67 24.82
N VAL A 229 -10.65 -6.78 23.95
CA VAL A 229 -11.77 -5.89 24.27
C VAL A 229 -13.02 -6.70 24.61
N PHE A 230 -13.35 -7.71 23.80
CA PHE A 230 -14.49 -8.61 24.07
C PHE A 230 -14.38 -9.34 25.40
N LYS A 231 -13.15 -9.63 25.86
CA LYS A 231 -12.89 -10.26 27.17
C LYS A 231 -12.79 -9.25 28.33
N GLY A 232 -12.91 -7.94 28.08
CA GLY A 232 -12.70 -6.90 29.09
C GLY A 232 -11.25 -6.77 29.56
N LEU A 233 -10.28 -7.33 28.82
CA LEU A 233 -8.84 -7.22 29.12
C LEU A 233 -8.21 -5.92 28.58
N ASN A 234 -8.95 -5.21 27.74
CA ASN A 234 -8.65 -3.91 27.19
C ASN A 234 -9.95 -3.11 27.12
N GLU A 235 -9.92 -1.86 27.57
CA GLU A 235 -11.08 -0.98 27.51
C GLU A 235 -10.97 -0.02 26.31
N LEU A 236 -12.12 0.36 25.76
CA LEU A 236 -12.19 1.45 24.78
C LEU A 236 -12.34 2.78 25.52
N PRO A 237 -11.83 3.89 24.96
CA PRO A 237 -12.05 5.20 25.54
C PRO A 237 -13.54 5.61 25.42
N PRO A 238 -13.96 6.67 26.13
CA PRO A 238 -15.31 7.23 25.98
C PRO A 238 -15.68 7.54 24.53
N GLN A 239 -16.98 7.48 24.22
CA GLN A 239 -17.51 7.72 22.86
C GLN A 239 -17.01 9.03 22.24
N HIS A 240 -17.01 10.14 22.99
CA HIS A 240 -16.56 11.43 22.47
C HIS A 240 -15.08 11.44 22.02
N ASP A 241 -14.21 10.69 22.71
CA ASP A 241 -12.81 10.53 22.33
C ASP A 241 -12.66 9.65 21.08
N MET A 242 -13.48 8.61 20.97
CA MET A 242 -13.54 7.77 19.77
C MET A 242 -13.99 8.58 18.53
N GLU A 243 -15.02 9.40 18.68
CA GLU A 243 -15.52 10.29 17.62
C GLU A 243 -14.49 11.35 17.23
N ALA A 244 -13.76 11.90 18.21
CA ALA A 244 -12.66 12.83 17.96
C ALA A 244 -11.52 12.17 17.16
N ASP A 245 -11.11 10.94 17.48
CA ASP A 245 -10.13 10.16 16.70
C ASP A 245 -10.61 9.94 15.25
N ILE A 246 -11.87 9.51 15.09
CA ILE A 246 -12.47 9.27 13.78
C ILE A 246 -12.43 10.55 12.94
N LYS A 247 -12.86 11.68 13.52
CA LYS A 247 -12.88 12.99 12.84
C LYS A 247 -11.47 13.42 12.46
N GLN A 248 -10.51 13.34 13.39
CA GLN A 248 -9.12 13.72 13.14
C GLN A 248 -8.52 12.90 11.99
N LYS A 249 -8.72 11.58 11.98
CA LYS A 249 -8.22 10.70 10.91
C LYS A 249 -8.87 10.99 9.57
N LYS A 250 -10.19 11.23 9.56
CA LYS A 250 -10.92 11.61 8.35
C LYS A 250 -10.37 12.91 7.76
N GLU A 251 -10.14 13.93 8.58
CA GLU A 251 -9.57 15.20 8.16
C GLU A 251 -8.12 15.07 7.66
N ALA A 252 -7.28 14.32 8.37
CA ALA A 252 -5.90 14.07 7.96
C ALA A 252 -5.82 13.35 6.61
N MET A 253 -6.68 12.34 6.40
CA MET A 253 -6.80 11.61 5.15
C MET A 253 -7.31 12.50 4.01
N ALA A 254 -8.34 13.31 4.26
CA ALA A 254 -8.90 14.23 3.27
C ALA A 254 -7.91 15.32 2.83
N LYS A 255 -7.01 15.75 3.72
CA LYS A 255 -5.92 16.69 3.39
C LYS A 255 -4.83 16.06 2.52
N ARG A 256 -4.57 14.76 2.69
CA ARG A 256 -3.48 14.04 2.00
C ARG A 256 -3.91 13.41 0.68
N TYR A 257 -5.04 12.72 0.65
CA TYR A 257 -5.44 11.91 -0.50
C TYR A 257 -6.37 12.66 -1.45
N VAL A 258 -6.23 12.38 -2.75
CA VAL A 258 -7.15 12.89 -3.77
C VAL A 258 -8.58 12.43 -3.46
N LYS A 259 -9.54 13.37 -3.48
CA LYS A 259 -10.96 13.12 -3.21
C LYS A 259 -11.52 12.07 -4.18
N SER A 260 -11.76 10.86 -3.67
CA SER A 260 -12.31 9.73 -4.40
C SER A 260 -12.92 8.73 -3.41
N GLN A 261 -13.99 8.03 -3.79
CA GLN A 261 -14.58 6.94 -2.99
C GLN A 261 -13.63 5.74 -2.78
N ARG A 262 -12.48 5.72 -3.46
CA ARG A 262 -11.41 4.73 -3.25
C ARG A 262 -10.51 5.07 -2.04
N HIS A 263 -10.50 6.32 -1.58
CA HIS A 263 -9.57 6.79 -0.56
C HIS A 263 -10.29 7.17 0.74
N THR A 264 -11.01 6.20 1.32
CA THR A 264 -11.84 6.42 2.52
C THR A 264 -11.38 5.65 3.75
N ILE A 265 -10.42 4.73 3.60
CA ILE A 265 -9.99 3.79 4.65
C ILE A 265 -8.47 3.61 4.66
N GLN A 266 -7.72 4.65 4.30
CA GLN A 266 -6.30 4.58 3.99
C GLN A 266 -5.47 4.71 5.26
N VAL A 267 -4.50 3.82 5.43
CA VAL A 267 -3.58 3.85 6.58
C VAL A 267 -2.13 3.64 6.15
N ASP A 268 -1.20 4.31 6.84
CA ASP A 268 0.22 4.00 6.70
C ASP A 268 0.56 2.80 7.59
N TYR A 269 1.32 1.85 7.04
CA TYR A 269 1.53 0.54 7.67
C TYR A 269 2.14 0.63 9.08
N ILE A 270 3.33 1.23 9.23
CA ILE A 270 4.02 1.27 10.53
C ILE A 270 3.25 2.09 11.57
N PRO A 271 2.78 3.33 11.27
CA PRO A 271 2.01 4.12 12.24
C PRO A 271 0.76 3.39 12.74
N TYR A 272 0.00 2.74 11.85
CA TYR A 272 -1.22 2.04 12.24
C TYR A 272 -0.94 0.74 13.00
N MET A 273 0.07 -0.04 12.57
CA MET A 273 0.50 -1.23 13.30
C MET A 273 0.98 -0.88 14.72
N ASP A 274 1.77 0.19 14.87
CA ASP A 274 2.24 0.68 16.17
C ASP A 274 1.09 1.23 17.02
N GLU A 275 0.12 1.92 16.42
CA GLU A 275 -1.09 2.40 17.10
C GLU A 275 -1.88 1.24 17.73
N LEU A 276 -2.15 0.18 16.97
CA LEU A 276 -2.82 -1.03 17.47
C LEU A 276 -1.96 -1.77 18.49
N ALA A 277 -0.65 -1.84 18.25
CA ALA A 277 0.28 -2.49 19.15
C ALA A 277 0.42 -1.78 20.49
N CYS A 278 0.26 -0.45 20.54
CA CYS A 278 0.17 0.31 21.79
C CYS A 278 -1.07 -0.10 22.59
N GLN A 279 -2.25 -0.18 21.96
CA GLN A 279 -3.49 -0.63 22.63
C GLN A 279 -3.33 -2.03 23.25
N LEU A 280 -2.55 -2.88 22.59
CA LEU A 280 -2.26 -4.25 23.03
C LEU A 280 -1.11 -4.37 24.04
N GLY A 281 -0.28 -3.34 24.20
CA GLY A 281 0.98 -3.40 24.96
C GLY A 281 2.10 -4.22 24.28
N VAL A 282 1.99 -4.49 22.99
CA VAL A 282 2.90 -5.38 22.22
C VAL A 282 3.87 -4.61 21.31
N LYS A 283 3.77 -3.28 21.24
CA LYS A 283 4.75 -2.42 20.54
C LYS A 283 6.15 -2.65 21.14
N PRO A 284 7.17 -2.96 20.33
CA PRO A 284 8.54 -3.10 20.81
C PRO A 284 9.01 -1.83 21.54
N ASN A 285 9.62 -1.98 22.72
CA ASN A 285 10.30 -0.86 23.39
C ASN A 285 11.75 -0.84 22.92
N LEU A 286 12.07 0.12 22.06
CA LEU A 286 13.40 0.22 21.46
C LEU A 286 14.48 0.56 22.49
N LEU A 287 14.21 1.43 23.47
CA LEU A 287 15.17 1.76 24.52
C LEU A 287 15.59 0.48 25.29
N THR A 288 14.61 -0.30 25.73
CA THR A 288 14.87 -1.57 26.40
C THR A 288 15.61 -2.54 25.50
N LEU A 289 15.22 -2.65 24.21
CA LEU A 289 15.91 -3.50 23.25
C LEU A 289 17.37 -3.07 23.04
N PHE A 290 17.67 -1.77 22.94
CA PHE A 290 19.04 -1.29 22.78
C PHE A 290 19.92 -1.68 23.97
N LEU A 291 19.37 -1.67 25.18
CA LEU A 291 20.07 -2.03 26.40
C LEU A 291 20.24 -3.55 26.58
N THR A 292 19.27 -4.35 26.13
CA THR A 292 19.21 -5.80 26.40
C THR A 292 19.65 -6.68 25.23
N ASP A 293 19.36 -6.27 23.99
CA ASP A 293 19.73 -6.96 22.76
C ASP A 293 19.99 -5.95 21.62
N PRO A 294 21.16 -5.31 21.61
CA PRO A 294 21.48 -4.27 20.63
C PRO A 294 21.47 -4.77 19.18
N LYS A 295 21.76 -6.06 18.96
CA LYS A 295 21.70 -6.67 17.62
C LYS A 295 20.27 -6.71 17.11
N LEU A 296 19.33 -7.17 17.94
CA LEU A 296 17.91 -7.14 17.61
C LEU A 296 17.41 -5.70 17.45
N ALA A 297 17.79 -4.78 18.35
CA ALA A 297 17.40 -3.37 18.28
C ALA A 297 17.76 -2.72 16.94
N LEU A 298 19.00 -2.93 16.46
CA LEU A 298 19.45 -2.41 15.17
C LEU A 298 18.63 -2.99 14.01
N GLU A 299 18.33 -4.28 14.01
CA GLU A 299 17.51 -4.91 12.96
C GLU A 299 16.05 -4.45 13.02
N VAL A 300 15.50 -4.18 14.21
CA VAL A 300 14.14 -3.65 14.39
C VAL A 300 14.04 -2.21 13.85
N VAL A 301 15.05 -1.37 14.06
CA VAL A 301 15.06 0.03 13.64
C VAL A 301 15.38 0.18 12.14
N PHE A 302 16.46 -0.46 11.67
CA PHE A 302 17.02 -0.23 10.35
C PHE A 302 16.69 -1.32 9.34
N GLY A 303 16.31 -2.50 9.81
CA GLY A 303 15.76 -3.56 8.97
C GLY A 303 14.29 -3.33 8.60
N PRO A 304 13.70 -4.24 7.82
CA PRO A 304 12.28 -4.17 7.49
C PRO A 304 11.41 -4.32 8.74
N CYS A 305 10.32 -3.55 8.81
CA CYS A 305 9.31 -3.64 9.85
C CYS A 305 8.40 -4.85 9.62
N THR A 306 8.94 -6.05 9.88
CA THR A 306 8.20 -7.30 9.70
C THR A 306 7.23 -7.59 10.86
N PRO A 307 6.12 -8.32 10.61
CA PRO A 307 5.11 -8.59 11.63
C PRO A 307 5.63 -9.31 12.88
N TYR A 308 6.74 -10.06 12.76
CA TYR A 308 7.41 -10.74 13.88
C TYR A 308 7.74 -9.78 15.03
N GLN A 309 8.01 -8.50 14.74
CA GLN A 309 8.31 -7.49 15.75
C GLN A 309 7.18 -7.34 16.78
N TYR A 310 5.92 -7.48 16.37
CA TYR A 310 4.74 -7.35 17.25
C TYR A 310 4.43 -8.61 18.06
N ARG A 311 5.35 -9.58 18.04
CA ARG A 311 5.35 -10.81 18.85
C ARG A 311 6.60 -10.91 19.74
N LEU A 312 7.42 -9.86 19.82
CA LEU A 312 8.60 -9.81 20.69
C LEU A 312 8.24 -9.71 22.18
N ARG A 313 7.09 -9.12 22.52
CA ARG A 313 6.67 -8.86 23.89
C ARG A 313 5.15 -8.80 24.02
N GLY A 314 4.69 -8.72 25.26
CA GLY A 314 3.28 -8.58 25.61
C GLY A 314 2.46 -9.84 25.35
N PRO A 315 1.12 -9.74 25.40
CA PRO A 315 0.23 -10.88 25.21
C PRO A 315 0.44 -11.59 23.87
N GLY A 316 0.65 -12.90 23.93
CA GLY A 316 0.92 -13.72 22.76
C GLY A 316 2.34 -13.58 22.20
N ALA A 317 3.32 -13.18 23.01
CA ALA A 317 4.72 -13.22 22.61
C ALA A 317 5.11 -14.62 22.07
N TRP A 318 5.98 -14.65 21.06
CA TRP A 318 6.42 -15.88 20.40
C TRP A 318 7.93 -16.04 20.57
N ALA A 319 8.36 -17.15 21.15
CA ALA A 319 9.78 -17.43 21.42
C ALA A 319 10.67 -17.34 20.16
N GLY A 320 10.14 -17.74 19.00
CA GLY A 320 10.86 -17.67 17.72
C GLY A 320 10.89 -16.29 17.05
N ALA A 321 10.25 -15.26 17.63
CA ALA A 321 10.13 -13.95 16.99
C ALA A 321 11.49 -13.29 16.74
N ARG A 322 12.39 -13.37 17.72
CA ARG A 322 13.76 -12.86 17.63
C ARG A 322 14.51 -13.50 16.47
N ASP A 323 14.55 -14.83 16.44
CA ASP A 323 15.31 -15.57 15.43
C ASP A 323 14.69 -15.37 14.04
N ALA A 324 13.37 -15.32 13.95
CA ALA A 324 12.67 -14.98 12.71
C ALA A 324 13.10 -13.61 12.17
N ILE A 325 13.18 -12.57 13.01
CA ILE A 325 13.64 -11.24 12.60
C ILE A 325 15.10 -11.31 12.11
N LEU A 326 16.00 -11.88 12.90
CA LEU A 326 17.43 -11.89 12.58
C LEU A 326 17.77 -12.73 11.33
N THR A 327 16.95 -13.73 11.00
CA THR A 327 17.16 -14.61 9.84
C THR A 327 16.28 -14.29 8.64
N GLN A 328 15.48 -13.21 8.69
CA GLN A 328 14.51 -12.89 7.62
C GLN A 328 15.16 -12.70 6.24
N ARG A 329 16.34 -12.07 6.19
CA ARG A 329 17.08 -11.89 4.94
C ARG A 329 17.56 -13.22 4.35
N GLN A 330 17.90 -14.21 5.19
CA GLN A 330 18.32 -15.53 4.73
C GLN A 330 17.19 -16.26 4.03
N ARG A 331 15.96 -16.23 4.60
CA ARG A 331 14.77 -16.82 3.96
C ARG A 331 14.47 -16.19 2.61
N LEU A 332 14.58 -14.86 2.54
CA LEU A 332 14.39 -14.11 1.30
C LEU A 332 15.43 -14.49 0.24
N VAL A 333 16.71 -14.44 0.59
CA VAL A 333 17.80 -14.80 -0.34
C VAL A 333 17.68 -16.25 -0.77
N ARG A 334 17.33 -17.16 0.14
CA ARG A 334 17.17 -18.59 -0.17
C ARG A 334 16.09 -18.83 -1.22
N ALA A 335 15.00 -18.07 -1.19
CA ALA A 335 13.94 -18.16 -2.20
C ALA A 335 14.41 -17.66 -3.58
N LEU A 336 15.29 -16.66 -3.63
CA LEU A 336 15.83 -16.10 -4.88
C LEU A 336 17.05 -16.86 -5.40
N GLN A 337 17.80 -17.56 -4.53
CA GLN A 337 19.01 -18.31 -4.84
C GLN A 337 18.83 -19.81 -4.52
N PRO A 338 18.10 -20.54 -5.39
CA PRO A 338 17.84 -21.97 -5.18
C PRO A 338 19.13 -22.81 -5.24
N ARG A 339 20.11 -22.39 -6.04
CA ARG A 339 21.44 -23.00 -6.12
C ARG A 339 22.33 -22.38 -5.05
N GLY A 340 22.52 -23.06 -3.92
CA GLY A 340 23.15 -22.56 -2.69
C GLY A 340 24.64 -22.19 -2.79
N ARG A 341 25.01 -21.31 -3.72
CA ARG A 341 26.29 -20.62 -3.64
C ARG A 341 26.22 -19.67 -2.46
N ALA A 342 27.23 -19.74 -1.61
CA ALA A 342 27.39 -18.86 -0.47
C ALA A 342 27.09 -17.42 -0.90
N CYS A 343 26.27 -16.74 -0.08
CA CYS A 343 25.94 -15.34 -0.23
C CYS A 343 27.23 -14.57 -0.59
N PRO A 344 27.28 -13.75 -1.65
CA PRO A 344 28.36 -12.79 -1.74
C PRO A 344 28.27 -12.00 -0.45
N ALA A 345 29.33 -12.05 0.37
CA ALA A 345 29.48 -11.10 1.46
C ALA A 345 29.17 -9.71 0.88
N ARG A 346 28.47 -8.87 1.66
CA ARG A 346 28.20 -7.46 1.31
C ARG A 346 29.41 -6.97 0.51
N PRO A 347 29.25 -6.33 -0.68
CA PRO A 347 30.37 -5.59 -1.22
C PRO A 347 30.83 -4.71 -0.06
N SER A 348 32.09 -4.90 0.36
CA SER A 348 32.71 -4.01 1.33
C SER A 348 32.70 -2.66 0.66
N SER A 349 31.63 -1.91 0.88
CA SER A 349 31.66 -0.47 0.75
C SER A 349 32.73 -0.07 1.75
N ALA A 350 33.95 0.10 1.25
CA ALA A 350 34.98 0.86 1.93
C ALA A 350 34.52 2.32 1.94
N ALA A 351 33.39 2.58 2.59
CA ALA A 351 33.14 3.89 3.11
C ALA A 351 34.26 4.11 4.15
N PRO A 352 35.06 5.18 4.03
CA PRO A 352 36.14 5.43 4.96
C PRO A 352 35.58 5.34 6.39
N HIS A 353 36.30 4.73 7.33
CA HIS A 353 35.82 4.44 8.69
C HIS A 353 35.14 5.64 9.37
N ILE A 354 35.52 6.87 9.00
CA ILE A 354 34.91 8.13 9.43
C ILE A 354 33.44 8.23 8.97
N LEU A 355 33.11 7.88 7.73
CA LEU A 355 31.73 7.88 7.22
C LEU A 355 30.89 6.81 7.90
N THR A 356 31.47 5.65 8.22
CA THR A 356 30.79 4.57 8.95
C THR A 356 30.53 4.98 10.40
N VAL A 357 31.49 5.67 11.05
CA VAL A 357 31.35 6.20 12.41
C VAL A 357 30.36 7.36 12.43
N LEU A 358 30.41 8.31 11.50
CA LEU A 358 29.44 9.41 11.38
C LEU A 358 28.05 8.89 11.04
N PHE A 359 27.93 7.86 10.21
CA PHE A 359 26.67 7.19 9.96
C PHE A 359 26.20 6.47 11.22
N SER A 360 27.08 5.76 11.95
CA SER A 360 26.73 5.09 13.21
C SER A 360 26.30 6.08 14.29
N ILE A 361 26.97 7.22 14.43
CA ILE A 361 26.61 8.31 15.33
C ILE A 361 25.30 8.95 14.88
N GLY A 362 25.14 9.25 13.59
CA GLY A 362 23.89 9.77 13.03
C GLY A 362 22.72 8.80 13.21
N MET A 363 22.97 7.50 13.17
CA MET A 363 21.99 6.43 13.38
C MET A 363 21.66 6.24 14.86
N ILE A 364 22.63 6.40 15.75
CA ILE A 364 22.41 6.46 17.20
C ILE A 364 21.62 7.72 17.55
N VAL A 365 21.97 8.88 17.00
CA VAL A 365 21.24 10.14 17.20
C VAL A 365 19.82 10.03 16.62
N ALA A 366 19.65 9.49 15.41
CA ALA A 366 18.32 9.26 14.84
C ALA A 366 17.49 8.25 15.66
N ALA A 367 18.11 7.20 16.18
CA ALA A 367 17.45 6.25 17.07
C ALA A 367 17.07 6.89 18.42
N LEU A 368 17.94 7.71 19.01
CA LEU A 368 17.67 8.45 20.24
C LEU A 368 16.56 9.50 20.02
N VAL A 369 16.58 10.22 18.90
CA VAL A 369 15.53 11.15 18.51
C VAL A 369 14.21 10.42 18.29
N TYR A 370 14.21 9.26 17.64
CA TYR A 370 13.00 8.44 17.49
C TYR A 370 12.45 7.95 18.83
N VAL A 371 13.33 7.52 19.74
CA VAL A 371 12.93 7.10 21.09
C VAL A 371 12.34 8.26 21.87
N SER A 372 12.92 9.46 21.78
CA SER A 372 12.43 10.66 22.46
C SER A 372 11.14 11.24 21.86
N LEU A 373 10.88 11.03 20.57
CA LEU A 373 9.70 11.54 19.86
C LEU A 373 8.58 10.50 19.68
N SER A 374 8.81 9.24 20.05
CA SER A 374 7.78 8.19 20.02
C SER A 374 7.05 8.14 21.36
N PRO A 375 5.78 8.56 21.44
CA PRO A 375 4.96 8.32 22.61
C PRO A 375 4.73 6.82 22.87
#